data_AF-A0A1I3NVQ1-F1
#
_entry.id   AF-A0A1I3NVQ1-F1
#
_cell.length_a   1.000
_cell.length_b   1.000
_cell.length_c   1.000
_cell.angle_alpha   90.00
_cell.angle_beta   90.00
_cell.angle_gamma   90.00
#
_symmetry.space_group_name_H-M   'P 1'
#
loop_
_entity.id
_entity.type
_entity.pdbx_description
1 polymer ?
#
loop_
_entity_poly.entity_id
_entity_poly.type
_entity_poly.pdbx_seq_one_letter_code
_entity_poly.pdbx_strand_id
1 'polypeptide(L)' 'MTKAQAIEHYGSMKSLAKALGVSYEAVRQWVSVPPLRQYELERITDGALKVDDSEKAVA' A
#
# COMPACT_ATOMS: atom_id res chain seq x y z
N MET A 1 4.45 -5.70 -2.13
CA MET A 1 4.48 -4.44 -2.88
C MET A 1 5.42 -3.41 -2.26
N THR A 2 6.07 -2.59 -3.10
CA THR A 2 6.79 -1.39 -2.65
C THR A 2 5.88 -0.15 -2.66
N LYS A 3 6.29 0.92 -1.96
CA LYS A 3 5.58 2.21 -1.97
C LYS A 3 5.46 2.79 -3.39
N ALA A 4 6.51 2.64 -4.19
CA ALA A 4 6.52 3.10 -5.58
C ALA A 4 5.45 2.38 -6.42
N GLN A 5 5.37 1.05 -6.33
CA GLN A 5 4.36 0.26 -7.05
C GLN A 5 2.93 0.67 -6.68
N ALA A 6 2.67 0.89 -5.39
CA ALA A 6 1.36 1.38 -4.94
C ALA A 6 1.07 2.77 -5.52
N ILE A 7 2.04 3.69 -5.53
CA ILE A 7 1.86 5.03 -6.10
C ILE A 7 1.62 4.97 -7.62
N GLU A 8 2.37 4.13 -8.35
CA GLU A 8 2.21 3.96 -9.80
C GLU A 8 0.83 3.41 -10.16
N HIS A 9 0.33 2.42 -9.41
CA HIS A 9 -1.00 1.85 -9.64
C HIS A 9 -2.13 2.87 -9.49
N TYR A 10 -2.04 3.74 -8.46
CA TYR A 10 -3.03 4.80 -8.22
C TYR A 10 -2.71 6.12 -8.95
N GLY A 11 -1.58 6.19 -9.64
CA GLY A 11 -1.03 7.38 -10.30
C GLY A 11 -0.47 8.47 -9.38
N SER A 12 -0.91 8.55 -8.12
CA SER A 12 -0.38 9.52 -7.16
C SER A 12 -0.56 9.09 -5.70
N MET A 13 0.28 9.61 -4.81
CA MET A 13 0.13 9.45 -3.36
C MET A 13 -1.22 9.97 -2.84
N LYS A 14 -1.79 11.00 -3.47
CA LYS A 14 -3.11 11.55 -3.10
C LYS A 14 -4.24 10.59 -3.45
N SER A 15 -4.16 9.96 -4.63
CA SER A 15 -5.12 8.94 -5.05
C SER A 15 -5.05 7.70 -4.16
N LEU A 16 -3.84 7.25 -3.84
CA LEU A 16 -3.59 6.14 -2.91
C LEU A 16 -4.16 6.43 -1.51
N ALA A 17 -3.91 7.62 -0.98
CA ALA A 17 -4.44 8.05 0.31
C ALA A 17 -5.98 8.06 0.31
N LYS A 18 -6.60 8.56 -0.76
CA LYS A 18 -8.06 8.56 -0.93
C LYS A 18 -8.64 7.15 -0.99
N ALA A 19 -7.98 6.22 -1.70
CA ALA A 19 -8.42 4.83 -1.78
C ALA A 19 -8.38 4.13 -0.42
N LEU A 20 -7.41 4.47 0.42
CA LEU A 20 -7.25 3.94 1.77
C LEU A 20 -7.98 4.73 2.86
N GLY A 21 -8.68 5.81 2.51
CA GLY A 21 -9.37 6.66 3.48
C GLY A 21 -8.44 7.35 4.48
N VAL A 22 -7.17 7.58 4.12
CA VAL A 22 -6.16 8.22 5.00
C VAL A 22 -5.69 9.56 4.44
N SER A 23 -4.96 10.31 5.29
CA SER A 23 -4.36 11.57 4.86
C SER A 23 -3.17 11.34 3.91
N TYR A 24 -2.94 12.31 3.03
CA TYR A 24 -1.75 12.34 2.16
C TYR A 24 -0.45 12.30 2.99
N GLU A 25 -0.43 12.98 4.14
CA GLU A 25 0.73 13.01 5.02
C GLU A 25 1.06 11.63 5.60
N ALA A 26 0.05 10.81 5.92
CA ALA A 26 0.27 9.43 6.37
C ALA A 26 1.00 8.60 5.31
N VAL A 27 0.58 8.71 4.04
CA VAL A 27 1.26 8.03 2.91
C VAL A 27 2.68 8.59 2.69
N ARG A 28 2.88 9.90 2.89
CA ARG A 28 4.20 10.52 2.75
C ARG A 28 5.19 9.99 3.80
N GLN A 29 4.74 9.78 5.03
CA GLN A 29 5.55 9.29 6.16
C GLN A 29 5.98 7.83 6.04
N TRP A 30 5.38 7.04 5.14
CA TRP A 30 5.81 5.66 4.93
C TRP A 30 7.23 5.57 4.40
N VAL A 31 8.10 4.89 5.15
CA VAL A 31 9.41 4.42 4.67
C VAL A 31 9.20 3.23 3.74
N SER A 32 8.40 2.26 4.17
CA SER A 32 7.84 1.15 3.38
C SER A 32 6.32 1.08 3.61
N VAL A 33 5.59 0.39 2.72
CA VAL A 33 4.14 0.22 2.92
C VAL A 33 3.92 -0.70 4.12
N PRO A 34 3.22 -0.26 5.19
CA PRO A 34 2.99 -1.09 6.37
C PRO A 34 2.26 -2.40 6.01
N PRO A 35 2.54 -3.54 6.67
CA PRO A 35 1.95 -4.84 6.33
C PRO A 35 0.42 -4.80 6.26
N LEU A 36 -0.23 -4.20 7.27
CA LEU A 36 -1.69 -4.03 7.30
C LEU A 36 -2.21 -3.30 6.06
N ARG A 37 -1.51 -2.24 5.62
CA ARG A 37 -1.87 -1.46 4.43
C ARG A 37 -1.65 -2.22 3.15
N GLN A 38 -0.65 -3.10 3.10
CA GLN A 38 -0.46 -3.98 1.96
C GLN A 38 -1.65 -4.94 1.82
N TYR A 39 -2.15 -5.51 2.91
CA TYR A 39 -3.36 -6.35 2.89
C TYR A 39 -4.61 -5.57 2.48
N GLU A 40 -4.79 -4.35 3.02
CA GLU A 40 -5.89 -3.47 2.59
C GLU A 40 -5.80 -3.17 1.09
N LEU A 41 -4.61 -2.82 0.60
CA LEU A 41 -4.34 -2.55 -0.82
C LEU A 41 -4.64 -3.75 -1.70
N GLU A 42 -4.24 -4.96 -1.29
CA GLU A 42 -4.52 -6.19 -2.03
C GLU A 42 -6.04 -6.43 -2.14
N ARG A 43 -6.80 -6.18 -1.07
CA ARG A 43 -8.26 -6.35 -1.06
C ARG A 43 -8.98 -5.32 -1.94
N ILE A 44 -8.59 -4.05 -1.86
CA ILE A 44 -9.26 -2.98 -2.63
C ILE A 44 -8.83 -2.97 -4.11
N THR A 45 -7.71 -3.58 -4.45
CA THR A 45 -7.24 -3.74 -5.84
C THR A 45 -7.57 -5.10 -6.45
N ASP A 46 -8.37 -5.92 -5.76
CA ASP A 46 -8.75 -7.27 -6.20
C ASP A 46 -7.54 -8.15 -6.56
N GLY A 47 -6.44 -8.01 -5.80
CA GLY A 47 -5.19 -8.75 -6.02
C GLY A 47 -4.24 -8.16 -7.05
N ALA A 48 -4.50 -6.96 -7.61
CA ALA A 48 -3.57 -6.30 -8.52
C ALA A 48 -2.27 -5.85 -7.82
N LEU A 49 -2.37 -5.39 -6.57
CA LEU A 49 -1.22 -5.14 -5.70
C LEU A 49 -1.08 -6.29 -4.70
N LYS A 50 -0.02 -7.09 -4.82
CA LYS A 50 0.25 -8.20 -3.89
C LYS A 50 1.08 -7.76 -2.69
N VAL A 51 0.73 -8.28 -1.51
CA VAL A 51 1.55 -8.13 -0.30
C VAL A 51 2.96 -8.64 -0.58
N ASP A 52 3.98 -7.89 -0.11
CA ASP A 52 5.36 -8.37 -0.21
C ASP A 52 5.52 -9.54 0.78
N ASP A 53 5.73 -10.74 0.26
CA ASP A 53 5.86 -11.98 1.05
C ASP A 53 7.12 -12.00 1.95
N SER A 54 7.96 -10.95 1.89
CA SER A 54 9.18 -10.82 2.69
C SER A 54 8.95 -10.78 4.21
N GLU A 55 7.72 -10.61 4.69
CA GLU A 55 7.37 -10.66 6.13
C GLU A 55 6.51 -11.89 6.52
N LYS A 56 6.25 -12.85 5.62
CA LYS A 56 5.53 -14.09 6.00
C LYS A 56 6.36 -15.10 6.79
N ALA A 57 7.52 -14.70 7.31
CA ALA A 57 8.43 -15.58 8.03
C ALA A 57 8.47 -15.31 9.54
N VAL A 58 7.33 -15.10 10.20
CA VAL A 58 7.20 -15.40 11.65
C VAL A 58 5.78 -15.90 11.91
N ALA A 59 5.62 -17.22 11.87
CA ALA A 59 4.52 -17.94 12.50
C ALA A 59 5.06 -18.60 13.78
#